data_AF-A0A1Q6IKJ4-F1
#
_entry.id   AF-A0A1Q6IKJ4-F1
#
_cell.length_a   1.000
_cell.length_b   1.000
_cell.length_c   1.000
_cell.angle_alpha   90.00
_cell.angle_beta   90.00
_cell.angle_gamma   90.00
#
_symmetry.space_group_name_H-M   'P 1'
#
loop_
_entity.id
_entity.type
_entity.pdbx_description
1 polymer ?
#
loop_
_entity_poly.entity_id
_entity_poly.type
_entity_poly.pdbx_seq_one_letter_code
_entity_poly.pdbx_strand_id
1 'polypeptide(L)'
;MKEMKLMLLVLLVAVTGCKSSDNSLTLLRAKEWQLKSMTENGKEVKNPQQIPTLVFSDSSAVYGSAGCNRFFGTYEVGEKGKMTFKTGGATMMFCPDMPFEDAYLKALNKVEQYMVTDQELQLKGKDQLLIVYVPVDTTQRIGVAEDDHGCNAAAGYTWSEVKQNCIRLFEDGVQLVSETDKSSSSAAYVVFAADSLKAEVYVPGHDNHPVLDRRTLPAGGYVWNQEDDDTYNVRRLDGKWVIEQRGKVLYKQADK
;
A
#
# COMPACT_ATOMS: atom_id res chain seq x y z
N MET A 1 -50.65 20.45 -57.82
CA MET A 1 -49.50 21.36 -58.08
C MET A 1 -48.80 21.54 -56.74
N LYS A 2 -47.65 20.98 -56.43
CA LYS A 2 -46.41 20.86 -57.21
C LYS A 2 -45.74 19.52 -56.89
N GLU A 3 -45.39 18.82 -57.95
CA GLU A 3 -44.42 17.73 -58.00
C GLU A 3 -43.05 18.22 -57.49
N MET A 4 -42.34 17.41 -56.70
CA MET A 4 -40.88 17.46 -56.65
C MET A 4 -40.34 16.04 -56.52
N LYS A 5 -39.79 15.58 -57.63
CA LYS A 5 -39.10 14.32 -57.85
C LYS A 5 -37.73 14.31 -57.14
N LEU A 6 -37.37 13.11 -56.66
CA LEU A 6 -36.06 12.47 -56.83
C LEU A 6 -34.88 12.94 -55.95
N MET A 7 -34.47 12.09 -55.01
CA MET A 7 -33.15 11.45 -55.09
C MET A 7 -33.07 10.23 -54.16
N LEU A 8 -32.80 9.09 -54.78
CA LEU A 8 -32.40 7.85 -54.12
C LEU A 8 -30.97 8.05 -53.57
N LEU A 9 -30.79 8.01 -52.25
CA LEU A 9 -29.48 7.84 -51.64
C LEU A 9 -29.44 6.45 -51.03
N VAL A 10 -28.86 5.49 -51.76
CA VAL A 10 -28.53 4.17 -51.23
C VAL A 10 -27.40 4.39 -50.22
N LEU A 11 -27.76 4.47 -48.94
CA LEU A 11 -26.79 4.46 -47.86
C LEU A 11 -26.27 3.02 -47.74
N LEU A 12 -25.07 2.76 -48.27
CA LEU A 12 -24.30 1.59 -47.88
C LEU A 12 -24.08 1.69 -46.37
N VAL A 13 -24.83 0.90 -45.60
CA VAL A 13 -24.50 0.62 -44.21
C VAL A 13 -23.25 -0.25 -44.25
N ALA A 14 -22.08 0.41 -44.24
CA ALA A 14 -20.82 -0.25 -43.97
C ALA A 14 -20.90 -0.84 -42.56
N VAL A 15 -20.97 -2.16 -42.50
CA VAL A 15 -20.84 -2.95 -41.28
C VAL A 15 -19.45 -2.67 -40.70
N THR A 16 -19.35 -1.74 -39.77
CA THR A 16 -18.17 -1.60 -38.93
C THR A 16 -18.13 -2.78 -37.98
N GLY A 17 -17.36 -3.79 -38.36
CA GLY A 17 -17.07 -4.97 -37.55
C GLY A 17 -16.46 -4.60 -36.20
N CYS A 18 -16.91 -5.28 -35.15
CA CYS A 18 -16.45 -5.15 -33.78
C CYS A 18 -14.92 -5.30 -33.68
N LYS A 19 -14.22 -4.20 -33.38
CA LYS A 19 -12.83 -4.18 -32.87
C LYS A 19 -12.76 -4.25 -31.33
N SER A 20 -13.85 -4.66 -30.68
CA SER A 20 -14.01 -4.56 -29.22
C SER A 20 -13.34 -5.69 -28.43
N SER A 21 -13.00 -6.83 -29.06
CA SER A 21 -12.40 -7.99 -28.38
C SER A 21 -10.92 -7.79 -28.08
N ASP A 22 -10.16 -7.23 -29.01
CA ASP A 22 -8.69 -7.14 -28.89
C ASP A 22 -8.28 -6.17 -27.78
N ASN A 23 -8.95 -5.01 -27.69
CA ASN A 23 -8.70 -4.04 -26.62
C ASN A 23 -9.07 -4.60 -25.23
N SER A 24 -10.13 -5.41 -25.15
CA SER A 24 -10.56 -6.07 -23.91
C SER A 24 -9.52 -7.08 -23.43
N LEU A 25 -8.93 -7.88 -24.34
CA LEU A 25 -7.89 -8.84 -23.98
C LEU A 25 -6.59 -8.16 -23.54
N THR A 26 -6.18 -7.09 -24.23
CA THR A 26 -5.02 -6.29 -23.82
C THR A 26 -5.22 -5.70 -22.43
N LEU A 27 -6.40 -5.16 -22.15
CA LEU A 27 -6.71 -4.55 -20.85
C LEU A 27 -6.74 -5.58 -19.71
N LEU A 28 -7.30 -6.76 -19.97
CA LEU A 28 -7.31 -7.88 -19.01
C LEU A 28 -5.87 -8.25 -18.57
N ARG A 29 -4.92 -8.24 -19.49
CA ARG A 29 -3.52 -8.64 -19.26
C ARG A 29 -2.62 -7.50 -18.77
N ALA A 30 -3.06 -6.26 -18.90
CA ALA A 30 -2.24 -5.09 -18.56
C ALA A 30 -2.09 -4.83 -17.05
N LYS A 31 -2.91 -5.49 -16.21
CA LYS A 31 -3.03 -5.18 -14.78
C LYS A 31 -3.00 -6.46 -13.93
N GLU A 32 -2.58 -6.32 -12.67
CA GLU A 32 -2.93 -7.27 -11.62
C GLU A 32 -4.30 -6.86 -11.06
N TRP A 33 -5.13 -7.85 -10.75
CA TRP A 33 -6.51 -7.66 -10.32
C TRP A 33 -6.67 -8.15 -8.89
N GLN A 34 -7.18 -7.31 -7.99
CA GLN A 34 -7.48 -7.65 -6.59
C GLN A 34 -8.97 -7.84 -6.39
N LEU A 35 -9.34 -8.90 -5.65
CA LEU A 35 -10.74 -9.21 -5.37
C LEU A 35 -11.41 -8.06 -4.60
N LYS A 36 -12.51 -7.55 -5.15
CA LYS A 36 -13.41 -6.61 -4.48
C LYS A 36 -14.55 -7.36 -3.80
N SER A 37 -15.22 -8.25 -4.51
CA SER A 37 -16.31 -9.06 -3.97
C SER A 37 -16.56 -10.33 -4.78
N MET A 38 -17.21 -11.30 -4.14
CA MET A 38 -17.63 -12.56 -4.76
C MET A 38 -19.03 -12.96 -4.29
N THR A 39 -19.84 -13.46 -5.21
CA THR A 39 -21.11 -14.13 -4.89
C THR A 39 -21.03 -15.63 -5.20
N GLU A 40 -21.62 -16.46 -4.36
CA GLU A 40 -21.84 -17.89 -4.63
C GLU A 40 -23.33 -18.19 -4.47
N ASN A 41 -23.96 -18.78 -5.49
CA ASN A 41 -25.41 -19.03 -5.51
C ASN A 41 -26.25 -17.75 -5.27
N GLY A 42 -25.77 -16.61 -5.77
CA GLY A 42 -26.40 -15.29 -5.59
C GLY A 42 -26.24 -14.68 -4.19
N LYS A 43 -25.50 -15.33 -3.27
CA LYS A 43 -25.21 -14.79 -1.93
C LYS A 43 -23.80 -14.25 -1.86
N GLU A 44 -23.64 -13.07 -1.27
CA GLU A 44 -22.33 -12.47 -1.05
C GLU A 44 -21.50 -13.31 -0.06
N VAL A 45 -20.25 -13.58 -0.44
CA VAL A 45 -19.28 -14.30 0.38
C VAL A 45 -18.37 -13.28 1.05
N LYS A 46 -18.18 -13.41 2.37
CA LYS A 46 -17.28 -12.52 3.11
C LYS A 46 -15.83 -12.73 2.64
N ASN A 47 -15.16 -11.64 2.29
CA ASN A 47 -13.75 -11.68 1.91
C ASN A 47 -12.85 -12.12 3.08
N PRO A 48 -11.74 -12.83 2.79
CA PRO A 48 -10.74 -13.25 3.77
C PRO A 48 -9.87 -12.07 4.24
N GLN A 49 -9.03 -12.29 5.25
CA GLN A 49 -8.05 -11.28 5.69
C GLN A 49 -7.02 -10.95 4.61
N GLN A 50 -6.52 -11.98 3.91
CA GLN A 50 -5.60 -11.82 2.79
C GLN A 50 -6.39 -11.82 1.49
N ILE A 51 -6.51 -10.66 0.85
CA ILE A 51 -7.37 -10.49 -0.33
C ILE A 51 -6.76 -11.19 -1.56
N PRO A 52 -7.52 -12.06 -2.27
CA PRO A 52 -7.06 -12.72 -3.48
C PRO A 52 -6.63 -11.75 -4.59
N THR A 53 -5.66 -12.18 -5.40
CA THR A 53 -5.23 -11.45 -6.61
C THR A 53 -5.07 -12.36 -7.82
N LEU A 54 -5.12 -11.77 -9.01
CA LEU A 54 -5.02 -12.44 -10.32
C LEU A 54 -4.15 -11.65 -11.30
N VAL A 55 -3.32 -12.35 -12.06
CA VAL A 55 -2.55 -11.83 -13.20
C VAL A 55 -2.72 -12.78 -14.38
N PHE A 56 -3.08 -12.22 -15.54
CA PHE A 56 -3.24 -12.95 -16.79
C PHE A 56 -2.02 -12.74 -17.68
N SER A 57 -1.33 -13.83 -18.05
CA SER A 57 -0.19 -13.76 -18.96
C SER A 57 -0.60 -13.77 -20.43
N ASP A 58 0.33 -13.44 -21.31
CA ASP A 58 0.15 -13.57 -22.76
C ASP A 58 0.12 -15.02 -23.26
N SER A 59 0.63 -15.97 -22.45
CA SER A 59 0.76 -17.39 -22.78
C SER A 59 -0.43 -18.26 -22.34
N SER A 60 -1.61 -17.65 -22.15
CA SER A 60 -2.82 -18.32 -21.62
C SER A 60 -2.66 -18.88 -20.20
N ALA A 61 -1.63 -18.45 -19.47
CA ALA A 61 -1.45 -18.79 -18.07
C ALA A 61 -2.06 -17.71 -17.17
N VAL A 62 -2.54 -18.13 -16.01
CA VAL A 62 -3.02 -17.22 -14.97
C VAL A 62 -2.34 -17.59 -13.66
N TYR A 63 -1.91 -16.57 -12.93
CA TYR A 63 -1.25 -16.68 -11.64
C TYR A 63 -2.01 -15.85 -10.63
N GLY A 64 -2.05 -16.30 -9.39
CA GLY A 64 -2.77 -15.55 -8.37
C GLY A 64 -2.50 -15.99 -6.95
N SER A 65 -3.00 -15.18 -6.03
CA SER A 65 -3.22 -15.58 -4.64
C SER A 65 -4.71 -15.89 -4.46
N ALA A 66 -5.04 -17.00 -3.81
CA ALA A 66 -6.39 -17.33 -3.35
C ALA A 66 -6.61 -16.90 -1.89
N GLY A 67 -5.80 -15.94 -1.42
CA GLY A 67 -5.71 -15.50 -0.04
C GLY A 67 -4.44 -16.04 0.61
N CYS A 68 -4.54 -17.17 1.29
CA CYS A 68 -3.40 -17.82 1.95
C CYS A 68 -2.41 -18.43 0.94
N ASN A 69 -2.95 -19.20 0.00
CA ASN A 69 -2.14 -19.96 -0.94
C ASN A 69 -2.02 -19.29 -2.30
N ARG A 70 -0.84 -19.45 -2.90
CA ARG A 70 -0.61 -19.09 -4.30
C ARG A 70 -1.09 -20.22 -5.19
N PHE A 71 -1.69 -19.88 -6.30
CA PHE A 71 -2.12 -20.84 -7.31
C PHE A 71 -1.70 -20.40 -8.71
N PHE A 72 -1.69 -21.37 -9.61
CA PHE A 72 -1.54 -21.13 -11.04
C PHE A 72 -2.65 -21.86 -11.78
N GLY A 73 -2.91 -21.46 -13.01
CA GLY A 73 -3.93 -22.07 -13.86
C GLY A 73 -3.77 -21.64 -15.30
N THR A 74 -4.79 -21.94 -16.09
CA THR A 74 -4.89 -21.48 -17.48
C THR A 74 -6.23 -20.82 -17.74
N TYR A 75 -6.27 -19.97 -18.75
CA TYR A 75 -7.49 -19.33 -19.21
C TYR A 75 -7.52 -19.28 -20.74
N GLU A 76 -8.73 -19.35 -21.29
CA GLU A 76 -8.99 -19.21 -22.71
C GLU A 76 -10.08 -18.17 -22.92
N VAL A 77 -9.87 -17.26 -23.87
CA VAL A 77 -10.83 -16.22 -24.23
C VAL A 77 -11.41 -16.54 -25.60
N GLY A 78 -12.74 -16.63 -25.67
CA GLY A 78 -13.49 -16.81 -26.90
C GLY A 78 -14.20 -15.53 -27.35
N GLU A 79 -14.99 -15.65 -28.41
CA GLU A 79 -15.76 -14.53 -28.94
C GLU A 79 -16.74 -13.94 -27.91
N LYS A 80 -17.01 -12.64 -28.04
CA LYS A 80 -17.99 -11.89 -27.23
C LYS A 80 -17.77 -12.00 -25.71
N GLY A 81 -16.51 -12.08 -25.27
CA GLY A 81 -16.18 -12.08 -23.83
C GLY A 81 -16.40 -13.43 -23.16
N LYS A 82 -16.53 -14.53 -23.91
CA LYS A 82 -16.50 -15.87 -23.33
C LYS A 82 -15.13 -16.14 -22.71
N MET A 83 -15.11 -16.71 -21.52
CA MET A 83 -13.87 -17.11 -20.86
C MET A 83 -14.05 -18.48 -20.23
N THR A 84 -13.06 -19.36 -20.44
CA THR A 84 -12.90 -20.59 -19.67
C THR A 84 -11.70 -20.43 -18.77
N PHE A 85 -11.83 -20.81 -17.50
CA PHE A 85 -10.75 -20.76 -16.52
C PHE A 85 -10.55 -22.15 -15.94
N LYS A 86 -9.29 -22.58 -15.82
CA LYS A 86 -8.91 -23.86 -15.21
C LYS A 86 -7.85 -23.62 -14.16
N THR A 87 -8.20 -23.86 -12.89
CA THR A 87 -7.20 -23.84 -11.83
C THR A 87 -6.28 -25.05 -11.94
N GLY A 88 -4.98 -24.84 -11.81
CA GLY A 88 -3.98 -25.88 -11.71
C GLY A 88 -3.69 -26.22 -10.24
N GLY A 89 -2.41 -26.16 -9.86
CA GLY A 89 -1.98 -26.42 -8.49
C GLY A 89 -2.02 -25.17 -7.60
N ALA A 90 -2.11 -25.40 -6.30
CA ALA A 90 -1.94 -24.40 -5.26
C ALA A 90 -0.89 -24.86 -4.23
N THR A 91 -0.28 -23.91 -3.52
CA THR A 91 0.56 -24.22 -2.35
C THR A 91 -0.29 -24.77 -1.20
N MET A 92 0.33 -25.35 -0.16
CA MET A 92 -0.36 -25.90 1.01
C MET A 92 0.10 -25.23 2.32
N MET A 93 0.04 -23.90 2.36
CA MET A 93 0.22 -23.12 3.59
C MET A 93 -1.06 -23.19 4.44
N PHE A 94 -0.90 -23.14 5.75
CA PHE A 94 -2.00 -23.18 6.71
C PHE A 94 -2.39 -21.74 7.12
N CYS A 95 -3.66 -21.37 6.92
CA CYS A 95 -4.25 -20.12 7.40
C CYS A 95 -5.65 -20.34 7.98
N PRO A 96 -6.18 -19.41 8.80
CA PRO A 96 -7.55 -19.51 9.33
C PRO A 96 -8.65 -19.55 8.25
N ASP A 97 -8.44 -18.89 7.11
CA ASP A 97 -9.46 -18.67 6.06
C ASP A 97 -9.46 -19.74 4.94
N MET A 98 -9.04 -20.99 5.21
CA MET A 98 -9.03 -22.08 4.21
C MET A 98 -10.39 -22.37 3.54
N PRO A 99 -11.56 -22.28 4.22
CA PRO A 99 -12.84 -22.49 3.55
C PRO A 99 -13.12 -21.49 2.44
N PHE A 100 -12.63 -20.25 2.57
CA PHE A 100 -12.77 -19.25 1.53
C PHE A 100 -11.90 -19.60 0.31
N GLU A 101 -10.66 -20.02 0.53
CA GLU A 101 -9.74 -20.42 -0.53
C GLU A 101 -10.34 -21.53 -1.42
N ASP A 102 -10.86 -22.59 -0.80
CA ASP A 102 -11.49 -23.71 -1.52
C ASP A 102 -12.70 -23.26 -2.34
N ALA A 103 -13.57 -22.43 -1.74
CA ALA A 103 -14.74 -21.88 -2.43
C ALA A 103 -14.31 -20.99 -3.62
N TYR A 104 -13.29 -20.15 -3.43
CA TYR A 104 -12.77 -19.25 -4.45
C TYR A 104 -12.17 -20.02 -5.64
N LEU A 105 -11.31 -21.02 -5.39
CA LEU A 105 -10.72 -21.83 -6.46
C LEU A 105 -11.78 -22.63 -7.22
N LYS A 106 -12.80 -23.15 -6.54
CA LYS A 106 -13.95 -23.81 -7.19
C LYS A 106 -14.77 -22.83 -8.03
N ALA A 107 -15.00 -21.62 -7.53
CA ALA A 107 -15.72 -20.57 -8.25
C ALA A 107 -15.00 -20.19 -9.55
N LEU A 108 -13.67 -20.05 -9.55
CA LEU A 108 -12.90 -19.76 -10.75
C LEU A 108 -13.16 -20.78 -11.88
N ASN A 109 -13.24 -22.08 -11.55
CA ASN A 109 -13.54 -23.12 -12.54
C ASN A 109 -14.97 -23.08 -13.10
N LYS A 110 -15.87 -22.26 -12.52
CA LYS A 110 -17.25 -22.08 -12.98
C LYS A 110 -17.43 -20.84 -13.88
N VAL A 111 -16.37 -20.07 -14.11
CA VAL A 111 -16.40 -18.86 -14.95
C VAL A 111 -16.71 -19.23 -16.41
N GLU A 112 -17.61 -18.47 -17.04
CA GLU A 112 -18.01 -18.65 -18.44
C GLU A 112 -17.86 -17.36 -19.26
N GLN A 113 -17.84 -16.19 -18.59
CA GLN A 113 -17.76 -14.89 -19.23
C GLN A 113 -16.93 -13.90 -18.42
N TYR A 114 -16.29 -12.96 -19.10
CA TYR A 114 -15.63 -11.82 -18.49
C TYR A 114 -16.05 -10.51 -19.14
N MET A 115 -16.02 -9.43 -18.35
CA MET A 115 -16.11 -8.07 -18.83
C MET A 115 -15.03 -7.25 -18.10
N VAL A 116 -14.30 -6.43 -18.85
CA VAL A 116 -13.19 -5.65 -18.29
C VAL A 116 -13.25 -4.21 -18.76
N THR A 117 -12.95 -3.31 -17.85
CA THR A 117 -12.77 -1.88 -18.05
C THR A 117 -11.50 -1.43 -17.34
N ASP A 118 -11.15 -0.16 -17.43
CA ASP A 118 -9.97 0.34 -16.75
C ASP A 118 -10.04 0.26 -15.22
N GLN A 119 -11.25 0.23 -14.67
CA GLN A 119 -11.50 0.29 -13.23
C GLN A 119 -11.93 -1.04 -12.63
N GLU A 120 -12.46 -1.96 -13.44
CA GLU A 120 -13.09 -3.18 -12.92
C GLU A 120 -13.00 -4.34 -13.91
N LEU A 121 -12.74 -5.53 -13.37
CA LEU A 121 -12.88 -6.82 -14.04
C LEU A 121 -14.03 -7.59 -13.36
N GLN A 122 -14.98 -8.04 -14.16
CA GLN A 122 -16.08 -8.89 -13.71
C GLN A 122 -15.97 -10.27 -14.37
N LEU A 123 -15.97 -11.32 -13.56
CA LEU A 123 -16.08 -12.71 -14.01
C LEU A 123 -17.47 -13.23 -13.65
N LYS A 124 -18.20 -13.72 -14.65
CA LYS A 124 -19.52 -14.31 -14.50
C LYS A 124 -19.46 -15.79 -14.83
N GLY A 125 -20.22 -16.58 -14.09
CA GLY A 125 -20.28 -18.02 -14.28
C GLY A 125 -21.63 -18.62 -13.98
N LYS A 126 -21.64 -19.95 -13.83
CA LYS A 126 -22.81 -20.72 -13.43
C LYS A 126 -23.30 -20.31 -12.04
N ASP A 127 -24.52 -20.71 -11.69
CA ASP A 127 -25.06 -20.57 -10.34
C ASP A 127 -25.09 -19.12 -9.82
N GLN A 128 -25.35 -18.14 -10.69
CA GLN A 128 -25.32 -16.70 -10.34
C GLN A 128 -23.98 -16.26 -9.71
N LEU A 129 -22.88 -16.91 -10.13
CA LEU A 129 -21.53 -16.51 -9.77
C LEU A 129 -21.20 -15.16 -10.41
N LEU A 130 -20.80 -14.21 -9.56
CA LEU A 130 -20.18 -12.96 -9.95
C LEU A 130 -18.95 -12.73 -9.08
N ILE A 131 -17.81 -12.54 -9.71
CA ILE A 131 -16.56 -12.16 -9.04
C ILE A 131 -16.14 -10.81 -9.61
N VAL A 132 -15.95 -9.84 -8.73
CA VAL A 132 -15.60 -8.47 -9.09
C VAL A 132 -14.20 -8.18 -8.58
N TYR A 133 -13.35 -7.65 -9.46
CA TYR A 133 -11.99 -7.24 -9.15
C TYR A 133 -11.77 -5.78 -9.52
N VAL A 134 -10.88 -5.14 -8.79
CA VAL A 134 -10.33 -3.81 -9.11
C VAL A 134 -8.84 -3.97 -9.46
N PRO A 135 -8.25 -3.05 -10.25
CA PRO A 135 -6.81 -3.09 -10.47
C PRO A 135 -6.06 -2.94 -9.14
N VAL A 136 -5.03 -3.76 -8.93
CA VAL A 136 -4.09 -3.58 -7.83
C VAL A 136 -3.43 -2.21 -8.00
N ASP A 137 -3.38 -1.45 -6.91
CA ASP A 137 -2.62 -0.22 -6.88
C ASP A 137 -1.12 -0.54 -6.83
N THR A 138 -0.47 -0.47 -8.00
CA THR A 138 0.95 -0.77 -8.14
C THR A 138 1.86 0.36 -7.67
N THR A 139 1.32 1.55 -7.35
CA THR A 139 2.12 2.61 -6.71
C THR A 139 2.63 2.17 -5.34
N GLN A 140 1.92 1.25 -4.70
CA GLN A 140 2.28 0.71 -3.39
C GLN A 140 3.30 -0.46 -3.46
N ARG A 141 3.65 -0.95 -4.66
CA ARG A 141 4.45 -2.18 -4.85
C ARG A 141 5.84 -1.99 -5.47
N ILE A 142 6.30 -0.75 -5.69
CA ILE A 142 7.69 -0.52 -6.08
C ILE A 142 8.54 -0.36 -4.83
N GLY A 143 8.96 -1.46 -4.20
CA GLY A 143 10.18 -1.52 -3.37
C GLY A 143 10.40 -0.41 -2.32
N VAL A 144 9.34 0.18 -1.78
CA VAL A 144 9.43 1.13 -0.68
C VAL A 144 8.83 0.43 0.53
N ALA A 145 9.65 0.16 1.55
CA ALA A 145 9.12 -0.04 2.88
C ALA A 145 8.61 1.33 3.35
N GLU A 146 7.43 1.71 2.86
CA GLU A 146 6.70 2.86 3.35
C GLU A 146 6.20 2.51 4.74
N ASP A 147 6.53 3.35 5.73
CA ASP A 147 5.81 3.34 6.99
C ASP A 147 4.34 3.79 6.77
N ASP A 148 3.52 3.79 7.82
CA ASP A 148 2.11 4.20 7.75
C ASP A 148 1.92 5.63 7.21
N HIS A 149 2.99 6.44 7.16
CA HIS A 149 3.02 7.81 6.65
C HIS A 149 3.60 7.93 5.23
N GLY A 150 3.94 6.83 4.55
CA GLY A 150 4.49 6.87 3.20
C GLY A 150 6.01 7.11 3.15
N CYS A 151 6.73 7.07 4.27
CA CYS A 151 8.16 7.38 4.29
C CYS A 151 9.00 6.17 3.89
N ASN A 152 9.89 6.38 2.91
CA ASN A 152 10.80 5.35 2.41
C ASN A 152 11.89 5.00 3.42
N ALA A 153 11.62 4.03 4.30
CA ALA A 153 12.57 3.57 5.30
C ALA A 153 13.84 2.98 4.66
N ALA A 154 13.73 2.36 3.48
CA ALA A 154 14.89 1.80 2.76
C ALA A 154 15.87 2.88 2.26
N ALA A 155 15.38 4.10 2.00
CA ALA A 155 16.21 5.26 1.69
C ALA A 155 16.63 6.06 2.93
N GLY A 156 16.34 5.55 4.14
CA GLY A 156 16.68 6.18 5.41
C GLY A 156 15.73 7.33 5.80
N TYR A 157 14.55 7.42 5.19
CA TYR A 157 13.53 8.38 5.60
C TYR A 157 12.69 7.84 6.76
N THR A 158 12.27 8.76 7.62
CA THR A 158 11.32 8.50 8.71
C THR A 158 10.37 9.68 8.83
N TRP A 159 9.14 9.42 9.25
CA TRP A 159 8.19 10.49 9.55
C TRP A 159 8.64 11.30 10.78
N SER A 160 8.45 12.62 10.71
CA SER A 160 8.61 13.50 11.86
C SER A 160 7.31 14.23 12.16
N GLU A 161 6.80 14.05 13.38
CA GLU A 161 5.62 14.74 13.86
C GLU A 161 5.82 16.26 13.96
N VAL A 162 7.03 16.72 14.29
CA VAL A 162 7.30 18.17 14.43
C VAL A 162 7.57 18.86 13.09
N LYS A 163 7.90 18.10 12.04
CA LYS A 163 8.10 18.64 10.68
C LYS A 163 6.93 18.36 9.75
N GLN A 164 6.08 17.39 10.08
CA GLN A 164 4.96 16.90 9.24
C GLN A 164 5.43 16.51 7.82
N ASN A 165 6.60 15.88 7.74
CA ASN A 165 7.18 15.36 6.50
C ASN A 165 8.13 14.19 6.77
N CYS A 166 8.50 13.46 5.70
CA CYS A 166 9.54 12.45 5.74
C CYS A 166 10.93 13.12 5.76
N ILE A 167 11.71 12.85 6.81
CA ILE A 167 13.04 13.44 7.02
C ILE A 167 14.13 12.37 7.07
N ARG A 168 15.38 12.82 6.94
CA ARG A 168 16.54 11.99 7.27
C ARG A 168 17.16 12.53 8.55
N LEU A 169 17.17 11.74 9.62
CA LEU A 169 17.60 12.19 10.95
C LEU A 169 19.02 12.77 10.96
N PHE A 170 19.91 12.22 10.13
CA PHE A 170 21.28 12.70 9.99
C PHE A 170 21.43 14.02 9.23
N GLU A 171 20.38 14.49 8.55
CA GLU A 171 20.35 15.78 7.85
C GLU A 171 19.54 16.82 8.62
N ASP A 172 18.35 16.44 9.10
CA ASP A 172 17.38 17.34 9.72
C ASP A 172 17.50 17.42 11.25
N GLY A 173 18.21 16.45 11.87
CA GLY A 173 18.34 16.31 13.32
C GLY A 173 19.69 16.78 13.87
N VAL A 174 19.68 17.13 15.16
CA VAL A 174 20.90 17.27 15.96
C VAL A 174 21.35 15.89 16.39
N GLN A 175 22.54 15.44 15.95
CA GLN A 175 23.11 14.16 16.34
C GLN A 175 23.71 14.20 17.75
N LEU A 176 23.39 13.19 18.58
CA LEU A 176 23.92 13.00 19.92
C LEU A 176 24.51 11.60 20.09
N VAL A 177 25.61 11.51 20.83
CA VAL A 177 26.31 10.27 21.18
C VAL A 177 25.98 9.85 22.61
N SER A 178 26.04 8.55 22.86
CA SER A 178 25.74 7.99 24.18
C SER A 178 26.80 8.41 25.22
N GLU A 179 26.32 8.87 26.37
CA GLU A 179 27.14 9.13 27.56
C GLU A 179 27.25 7.90 28.47
N THR A 180 26.29 6.97 28.36
CA THR A 180 26.26 5.74 29.18
C THR A 180 27.02 4.57 28.57
N ASP A 181 27.17 4.54 27.24
CA ASP A 181 27.94 3.54 26.51
C ASP A 181 28.81 4.22 25.44
N LYS A 182 30.08 4.45 25.80
CA LYS A 182 31.07 5.09 24.90
C LYS A 182 31.51 4.21 23.73
N SER A 183 31.16 2.92 23.73
CA SER A 183 31.45 1.99 22.63
C SER A 183 30.33 1.90 21.60
N SER A 184 29.17 2.52 21.88
CA SER A 184 28.02 2.50 20.99
C SER A 184 28.32 3.23 19.68
N SER A 185 28.02 2.58 18.55
CA SER A 185 28.03 3.19 17.21
C SER A 185 26.69 3.82 16.83
N SER A 186 25.65 3.66 17.66
CA SER A 186 24.32 4.21 17.42
C SER A 186 24.22 5.65 17.96
N ALA A 187 23.54 6.53 17.22
CA ALA A 187 23.34 7.92 17.61
C ALA A 187 21.86 8.22 17.90
N ALA A 188 21.61 9.03 18.93
CA ALA A 188 20.31 9.64 19.14
C ALA A 188 20.19 10.93 18.33
N TYR A 189 18.97 11.33 17.99
CA TYR A 189 18.69 12.56 17.26
C TYR A 189 17.60 13.38 17.94
N VAL A 190 17.75 14.70 17.90
CA VAL A 190 16.68 15.64 18.26
C VAL A 190 16.33 16.48 17.04
N VAL A 191 15.06 16.45 16.64
CA VAL A 191 14.52 17.25 15.54
C VAL A 191 13.66 18.36 16.12
N PHE A 192 13.91 19.61 15.72
CA PHE A 192 13.13 20.75 16.21
C PHE A 192 12.09 21.19 15.19
N ALA A 193 10.89 21.55 15.66
CA ALA A 193 9.92 22.30 14.87
C ALA A 193 10.53 23.61 14.36
N ALA A 194 10.03 24.14 13.24
CA ALA A 194 10.55 25.37 12.64
C ALA A 194 10.45 26.58 13.58
N ASP A 195 9.41 26.63 14.42
CA ASP A 195 9.20 27.65 15.46
C ASP A 195 9.98 27.38 16.75
N SER A 196 10.70 26.25 16.82
CA SER A 196 11.40 25.74 17.99
C SER A 196 10.51 25.55 19.22
N LEU A 197 9.18 25.48 19.08
CA LEU A 197 8.25 25.26 20.19
C LEU A 197 8.12 23.78 20.55
N LYS A 198 8.43 22.88 19.62
CA LYS A 198 8.43 21.44 19.85
C LYS A 198 9.75 20.80 19.43
N ALA A 199 10.08 19.68 20.06
CA ALA A 199 11.22 18.86 19.71
C ALA A 199 10.84 17.39 19.76
N GLU A 200 11.20 16.63 18.74
CA GLU A 200 10.99 15.19 18.64
C GLU A 200 12.30 14.46 18.92
N VAL A 201 12.25 13.41 19.74
CA VAL A 201 13.43 12.70 20.22
C VAL A 201 13.47 11.29 19.65
N TYR A 202 14.58 10.94 19.02
CA TYR A 202 14.84 9.62 18.43
C TYR A 202 15.99 8.96 19.20
N VAL A 203 15.69 7.89 19.95
CA VAL A 203 16.69 7.14 20.73
C VAL A 203 16.89 5.76 20.09
N PRO A 204 18.15 5.31 19.87
CA PRO A 204 18.41 3.99 19.30
C PRO A 204 17.76 2.85 20.08
N GLY A 205 17.06 1.95 19.39
CA GLY A 205 16.42 0.77 19.99
C GLY A 205 15.08 1.06 20.69
N HIS A 206 14.52 2.26 20.51
CA HIS A 206 13.19 2.62 20.99
C HIS A 206 12.30 3.02 19.81
N ASP A 207 11.14 2.36 19.69
CA ASP A 207 10.17 2.65 18.63
C ASP A 207 9.26 3.86 18.96
N ASN A 208 9.30 4.34 20.20
CA ASN A 208 8.56 5.52 20.63
C ASN A 208 9.42 6.79 20.49
N HIS A 209 8.89 7.78 19.79
CA HIS A 209 9.55 9.03 19.44
C HIS A 209 8.77 10.19 20.06
N PRO A 210 9.01 10.52 21.34
CA PRO A 210 8.19 11.50 22.03
C PRO A 210 8.40 12.91 21.47
N VAL A 211 7.28 13.62 21.27
CA VAL A 211 7.26 15.05 20.98
C VAL A 211 7.19 15.82 22.30
N LEU A 212 8.17 16.68 22.51
CA LEU A 212 8.38 17.47 23.72
C LEU A 212 8.04 18.94 23.46
N ASP A 213 7.41 19.60 24.44
CA ASP A 213 7.06 21.03 24.34
C ASP A 213 8.13 21.90 25.00
N ARG A 214 8.43 23.04 24.37
CA ARG A 214 9.38 24.02 24.90
C ARG A 214 8.79 24.76 26.09
N ARG A 215 9.57 24.83 27.17
CA ARG A 215 9.29 25.63 28.37
C ARG A 215 10.45 26.55 28.68
N THR A 216 10.13 27.66 29.35
CA THR A 216 11.12 28.64 29.80
C THR A 216 11.46 28.35 31.26
N LEU A 217 12.77 28.30 31.57
CA LEU A 217 13.22 28.09 32.94
C LEU A 217 13.22 29.40 33.74
N PRO A 218 12.96 29.37 35.06
CA PRO A 218 13.00 30.56 35.92
C PRO A 218 14.35 31.27 35.92
N ALA A 219 15.45 30.51 35.77
CA ALA A 219 16.81 31.03 35.68
C ALA A 219 17.19 31.55 34.27
N GLY A 220 16.25 31.55 33.32
CA GLY A 220 16.50 31.83 31.92
C GLY A 220 16.88 30.57 31.12
N GLY A 221 16.67 30.63 29.81
CA GLY A 221 16.89 29.51 28.89
C GLY A 221 15.65 28.63 28.68
N TYR A 222 15.83 27.58 27.88
CA TYR A 222 14.74 26.71 27.44
C TYR A 222 15.03 25.24 27.74
N VAL A 223 13.97 24.51 28.03
CA VAL A 223 13.94 23.05 28.13
C VAL A 223 12.78 22.52 27.31
N TRP A 224 12.93 21.36 26.69
CA TRP A 224 11.84 20.63 26.05
C TRP A 224 11.57 19.38 26.87
N ASN A 225 10.32 19.19 27.30
CA ASN A 225 9.85 18.01 28.00
C ASN A 225 8.33 17.82 27.83
N GLN A 226 7.82 16.67 28.24
CA GLN A 226 6.39 16.50 28.50
C GLN A 226 6.11 16.73 29.99
N GLU A 227 4.92 17.22 30.31
CA GLU A 227 4.47 17.33 31.70
C GLU A 227 4.12 15.92 32.19
N ASP A 228 4.54 15.59 33.41
CA ASP A 228 4.11 14.39 34.15
C ASP A 228 4.58 13.00 33.65
N ASP A 229 5.52 12.89 32.72
CA ASP A 229 5.90 11.57 32.13
C ASP A 229 7.30 11.02 32.47
N ASP A 230 8.19 11.81 33.11
CA ASP A 230 9.58 11.40 33.41
C ASP A 230 10.40 10.93 32.18
N THR A 231 9.92 11.14 30.94
CA THR A 231 10.44 10.46 29.73
C THR A 231 11.79 11.03 29.33
N TYR A 232 11.85 12.27 28.85
CA TYR A 232 13.09 12.94 28.47
C TYR A 232 13.03 14.44 28.69
N ASN A 233 14.17 15.03 29.06
CA ASN A 233 14.40 16.46 29.05
C ASN A 233 15.50 16.77 28.02
N VAL A 234 15.19 17.63 27.07
CA VAL A 234 16.17 18.15 26.11
C VAL A 234 16.50 19.58 26.48
N ARG A 235 17.80 19.86 26.66
CA ARG A 235 18.29 21.20 26.98
C ARG A 235 19.68 21.44 26.42
N ARG A 236 20.14 22.68 26.52
CA ARG A 236 21.47 23.08 26.10
C ARG A 236 22.36 23.31 27.32
N LEU A 237 23.45 22.55 27.42
CA LEU A 237 24.47 22.63 28.48
C LEU A 237 25.83 22.89 27.86
N ASP A 238 26.54 23.92 28.34
CA ASP A 238 27.87 24.31 27.86
C ASP A 238 27.93 24.43 26.32
N GLY A 239 26.88 24.99 25.73
CA GLY A 239 26.75 25.17 24.28
C GLY A 239 26.30 23.94 23.49
N LYS A 240 26.24 22.76 24.11
CA LYS A 240 25.88 21.47 23.49
C LYS A 240 24.47 21.02 23.87
N TRP A 241 23.78 20.37 22.94
CA TRP A 241 22.50 19.71 23.24
C TRP A 241 22.70 18.43 24.06
N VAL A 242 21.80 18.18 25.01
CA VAL A 242 21.78 16.97 25.81
C VAL A 242 20.37 16.40 25.91
N ILE A 243 20.28 15.06 25.97
CA ILE A 243 19.08 14.34 26.38
C ILE A 243 19.34 13.80 27.79
N GLU A 244 18.46 14.17 28.71
CA GLU A 244 18.51 13.77 30.11
C GLU A 244 17.24 13.04 30.52
N GLN A 245 17.39 12.10 31.45
CA GLN A 245 16.26 11.46 32.10
C GLN A 245 16.54 11.37 33.60
N ARG A 246 15.59 11.82 34.43
CA ARG A 246 15.70 11.81 35.90
C ARG A 246 17.02 12.39 36.42
N GLY A 247 17.49 13.49 35.81
CA GLY A 247 18.73 14.18 36.18
C GLY A 247 20.04 13.53 35.70
N LYS A 248 19.98 12.42 34.97
CA LYS A 248 21.15 11.79 34.34
C LYS A 248 21.22 12.13 32.86
N VAL A 249 22.38 12.58 32.39
CA VAL A 249 22.67 12.75 30.95
C VAL A 249 22.82 11.37 30.31
N LEU A 250 22.00 11.11 29.30
CA LEU A 250 22.02 9.87 28.53
C LEU A 250 22.76 10.06 27.21
N TYR A 251 22.53 11.18 26.54
CA TYR A 251 23.15 11.52 25.27
C TYR A 251 23.61 12.97 25.24
N LYS A 252 24.72 13.24 24.56
CA LYS A 252 25.31 14.57 24.39
C LYS A 252 25.67 14.81 22.94
N GLN A 253 25.45 16.03 22.47
CA GLN A 253 25.76 16.43 21.09
C GLN A 253 27.22 16.13 20.76
N ALA A 254 27.43 15.45 19.62
CA ALA A 254 28.76 15.17 19.11
C ALA A 254 29.50 16.47 18.75
N ASP A 255 30.82 16.46 18.93
CA ASP A 255 31.66 17.50 18.32
C ASP A 255 31.69 17.26 16.81
N LYS A 256 31.48 18.32 16.03
CA LYS A 256 31.61 18.29 14.57
C LYS A 256 33.06 18.19 14.15
#